data_AF-A0A7C1R1A3-F1
#
_entry.id   AF-A0A7C1R1A3-F1
#
_cell.length_a   1.000
_cell.length_b   1.000
_cell.length_c   1.000
_cell.angle_alpha   90.00
_cell.angle_beta   90.00
_cell.angle_gamma   90.00
#
_symmetry.space_group_name_H-M   'P 1'
#
loop_
_entity.id
_entity.type
_entity.pdbx_description
1 polymer ?
#
loop_
_entity_poly.entity_id
_entity_poly.type
_entity_poly.pdbx_seq_one_letter_code
_entity_poly.pdbx_strand_id
1 'polypeptide(L)'
;LKILNVGAALGRELLTIPGPRRHLQASDLLKGLAGEFTSNGLLLMDNLEILFDQGLRLNPLDLLRRHAQARRVIAAWPGALTENRLSYATTGHPEYQDYGCDGLVPFRVN
;
A
#
# COMPACT_ATOMS: atom_id res chain seq x y z
N LEU A 1 -14.46 8.10 -10.64
CA LEU A 1 -13.59 7.85 -9.46
C LEU A 1 -12.16 7.73 -9.96
N LYS A 2 -11.20 8.37 -9.30
CA LYS A 2 -9.78 8.28 -9.68
C LYS A 2 -9.13 7.18 -8.83
N ILE A 3 -8.43 6.25 -9.47
CA ILE A 3 -7.68 5.18 -8.78
C ILE A 3 -6.22 5.59 -8.76
N LEU A 4 -5.59 5.50 -7.60
CA LEU A 4 -4.15 5.63 -7.46
C LEU A 4 -3.50 4.28 -7.77
N ASN A 5 -2.88 4.17 -8.94
CA ASN A 5 -1.93 3.09 -9.21
C ASN A 5 -0.64 3.40 -8.44
N VAL A 6 -0.45 2.75 -7.30
CA VAL A 6 0.63 3.04 -6.35
C VAL A 6 1.99 2.71 -6.96
N GLY A 7 2.11 1.55 -7.60
CA GLY A 7 3.33 1.13 -8.30
C GLY A 7 3.85 2.18 -9.28
N ALA A 8 2.99 2.64 -10.19
CA ALA A 8 3.38 3.63 -11.20
C ALA A 8 3.65 5.01 -10.59
N ALA A 9 2.77 5.49 -9.70
CA ALA A 9 2.88 6.84 -9.16
C ALA A 9 4.06 6.98 -8.20
N LEU A 10 4.16 6.10 -7.21
CA LEU A 10 5.26 6.11 -6.24
C LEU A 10 6.59 5.74 -6.90
N GLY A 11 6.59 4.77 -7.81
CA GLY A 11 7.79 4.38 -8.56
C GLY A 11 8.40 5.56 -9.32
N ARG A 12 7.58 6.37 -9.99
CA ARG A 12 8.04 7.58 -10.69
C ARG A 12 8.71 8.59 -9.76
N GLU A 13 8.13 8.86 -8.60
CA GLU A 13 8.73 9.77 -7.62
C GLU A 13 10.06 9.22 -7.08
N LEU A 14 10.11 7.92 -6.77
CA LEU A 14 11.30 7.25 -6.23
C LEU A 14 12.48 7.21 -7.21
N LEU A 15 12.24 7.25 -8.52
CA LEU A 15 13.30 7.32 -9.54
C LEU A 15 14.11 8.61 -9.44
N THR A 16 13.52 9.68 -8.91
CA THR A 16 14.21 10.98 -8.69
C THR A 16 15.11 10.98 -7.46
N ILE A 17 15.02 9.93 -6.62
CA ILE A 17 15.70 9.83 -5.32
C ILE A 17 16.82 8.79 -5.41
N PRO A 18 18.05 9.11 -4.94
CA PRO A 18 19.13 8.13 -4.82
C PRO A 18 18.70 6.93 -3.97
N GLY A 19 19.00 5.71 -4.43
CA GLY A 19 18.59 4.45 -3.80
C GLY A 19 18.67 4.43 -2.26
N PRO A 20 19.84 4.76 -1.65
CA PRO A 20 20.01 4.75 -0.19
C PRO A 20 19.09 5.69 0.59
N ARG A 21 18.47 6.69 -0.06
CA ARG A 21 17.57 7.67 0.57
C ARG A 21 16.09 7.37 0.36
N ARG A 22 15.73 6.42 -0.50
CA ARG A 22 14.34 6.13 -0.87
C ARG A 22 13.46 5.77 0.34
N HIS A 23 13.96 4.90 1.23
CA HIS A 23 13.26 4.50 2.45
C HIS A 23 12.89 5.66 3.38
N LEU A 24 13.67 6.75 3.36
CA LEU A 24 13.41 7.93 4.19
C LEU A 24 12.26 8.78 3.67
N GLN A 25 11.89 8.63 2.39
CA GLN A 25 10.94 9.52 1.71
C GLN A 25 9.70 8.79 1.19
N ALA A 26 9.75 7.47 1.00
CA ALA A 26 8.68 6.71 0.36
C ALA A 26 7.30 6.89 1.05
N SER A 27 7.27 6.87 2.39
CA SER A 27 6.03 7.10 3.15
C SER A 27 5.45 8.50 2.94
N ASP A 28 6.30 9.52 2.88
CA ASP A 28 5.84 10.91 2.72
C ASP A 28 5.40 11.18 1.27
N LEU A 29 6.12 10.64 0.29
CA LEU A 29 5.70 10.66 -1.11
C LEU A 29 4.32 10.01 -1.29
N LEU A 30 4.12 8.81 -0.73
CA LEU A 30 2.84 8.14 -0.79
C LEU A 30 1.72 8.96 -0.13
N LYS A 31 2.01 9.64 0.98
CA LYS A 31 1.05 10.53 1.66
C LYS A 31 0.63 11.71 0.76
N GLY A 32 1.58 12.31 0.04
CA GLY A 32 1.30 13.36 -0.95
C GLY A 32 0.39 12.86 -2.07
N LEU A 33 0.78 11.76 -2.72
CA LEU A 33 0.00 11.11 -3.78
C LEU A 33 -1.41 10.72 -3.31
N ALA A 34 -1.53 10.17 -2.11
CA ALA A 34 -2.81 9.82 -1.52
C ALA A 34 -3.72 11.05 -1.32
N GLY A 35 -3.16 12.22 -0.99
CA GLY A 35 -3.89 13.48 -0.93
C GLY A 35 -4.45 13.89 -2.30
N GLU A 36 -3.62 13.85 -3.33
CA GLU A 36 -3.98 14.24 -4.70
C GLU A 36 -5.05 13.35 -5.36
N PHE A 37 -5.10 12.08 -4.96
CA PHE A 37 -6.03 11.10 -5.52
C PHE A 37 -7.29 10.90 -4.68
N THR A 38 -7.34 11.48 -3.47
CA THR A 38 -8.56 11.46 -2.65
C THR A 38 -9.63 12.32 -3.29
N SER A 39 -10.82 11.75 -3.49
CA SER A 39 -12.00 12.47 -4.01
C SER A 39 -13.18 12.18 -3.11
N ASN A 40 -13.88 13.23 -2.65
CA ASN A 40 -15.04 13.12 -1.75
C ASN A 40 -14.75 12.25 -0.51
N GLY A 41 -13.56 12.40 0.08
CA GLY A 41 -13.14 11.63 1.26
C GLY A 41 -12.97 10.12 1.02
N LEU A 42 -12.82 9.69 -0.23
CA LEU A 42 -12.52 8.32 -0.64
C LEU A 42 -11.21 8.27 -1.42
N LEU A 43 -10.34 7.34 -1.04
CA LEU A 43 -9.10 7.00 -1.73
C LEU A 43 -9.18 5.56 -2.21
N LEU A 44 -9.00 5.36 -3.51
CA LEU A 44 -8.90 4.05 -4.14
C LEU A 44 -7.43 3.79 -4.51
N MET A 45 -6.86 2.68 -4.04
CA MET A 45 -5.46 2.31 -4.29
C MET A 45 -5.38 0.91 -4.90
N ASP A 46 -4.50 0.74 -5.88
CA ASP A 46 -4.19 -0.53 -6.54
C ASP A 46 -2.69 -0.61 -6.83
N ASN A 47 -2.20 -1.76 -7.29
CA ASN A 47 -0.80 -2.03 -7.61
C ASN A 47 0.14 -1.71 -6.44
N LEU A 48 -0.11 -2.36 -5.30
CA LEU A 48 0.59 -2.09 -4.04
C LEU A 48 1.92 -2.84 -3.89
N GLU A 49 2.33 -3.66 -4.85
CA GLU A 49 3.49 -4.56 -4.77
C GLU A 49 4.78 -3.79 -4.39
N ILE A 50 4.94 -2.57 -4.91
CA ILE A 50 6.10 -1.72 -4.59
C ILE A 50 6.24 -1.44 -3.09
N LEU A 51 5.14 -1.44 -2.32
CA LEU A 51 5.18 -1.18 -0.89
C LEU A 51 5.87 -2.30 -0.10
N PHE A 52 5.98 -3.50 -0.69
CA PHE A 52 6.58 -4.68 -0.07
C PHE A 52 8.10 -4.78 -0.31
N ASP A 53 8.66 -3.91 -1.16
CA ASP A 53 10.10 -3.81 -1.39
C ASP A 53 10.84 -3.56 -0.07
N GLN A 54 11.67 -4.53 0.32
CA GLN A 54 12.42 -4.49 1.59
C GLN A 54 13.37 -3.30 1.67
N GLY A 55 13.85 -2.79 0.53
CA GLY A 55 14.67 -1.59 0.44
C GLY A 55 13.94 -0.31 0.83
N LEU A 56 12.60 -0.27 0.75
CA LEU A 56 11.79 0.88 1.17
C LEU A 56 11.46 0.87 2.67
N ARG A 57 11.63 -0.28 3.34
CA ARG A 57 11.40 -0.44 4.79
C ARG A 57 10.02 0.05 5.25
N LEU A 58 9.00 -0.24 4.45
CA LEU A 58 7.62 0.11 4.73
C LEU A 58 6.89 -1.06 5.39
N ASN A 59 5.85 -0.75 6.16
CA ASN A 59 4.81 -1.71 6.51
C ASN A 59 3.55 -1.35 5.69
N PRO A 60 3.24 -2.12 4.62
CA PRO A 60 2.14 -1.80 3.71
C PRO A 60 0.78 -1.65 4.40
N LEU A 61 0.40 -2.60 5.27
CA LEU A 61 -0.91 -2.55 5.91
C LEU A 61 -1.02 -1.37 6.89
N ASP A 62 0.06 -1.07 7.63
CA ASP A 62 0.08 0.07 8.53
C ASP A 62 -0.01 1.41 7.79
N LEU A 63 0.59 1.53 6.60
CA LEU A 63 0.45 2.71 5.76
C LEU A 63 -1.00 2.91 5.32
N LEU A 64 -1.67 1.85 4.87
CA LEU A 64 -3.09 1.91 4.50
C LEU A 64 -3.95 2.32 5.70
N ARG A 65 -3.71 1.74 6.89
CA ARG A 65 -4.41 2.11 8.13
C ARG A 65 -4.20 3.57 8.52
N ARG A 66 -2.99 4.11 8.39
CA ARG A 66 -2.71 5.53 8.65
C ARG A 66 -3.48 6.45 7.70
N HIS A 67 -3.62 6.08 6.43
CA HIS A 67 -4.48 6.82 5.51
C HIS A 67 -5.97 6.71 5.89
N ALA A 68 -6.39 5.54 6.38
CA ALA A 68 -7.76 5.30 6.82
C ALA A 68 -8.19 6.13 8.04
N GLN A 69 -7.25 6.67 8.82
CA GLN A 69 -7.54 7.55 9.96
C GLN A 69 -8.21 8.87 9.54
N ALA A 70 -8.00 9.33 8.30
CA ALA A 70 -8.48 10.64 7.83
C ALA A 70 -9.51 10.57 6.70
N ARG A 71 -9.68 9.40 6.07
CA ARG A 71 -10.51 9.21 4.87
C ARG A 71 -10.84 7.74 4.70
N ARG A 72 -11.85 7.43 3.90
CA ARG A 72 -12.14 6.05 3.50
C ARG A 72 -11.06 5.59 2.53
N VAL A 73 -10.55 4.38 2.73
CA VAL A 73 -9.54 3.75 1.87
C VAL A 73 -10.10 2.43 1.38
N ILE A 74 -10.08 2.23 0.07
CA ILE A 74 -10.28 0.91 -0.55
C ILE A 74 -8.98 0.59 -1.28
N ALA A 75 -8.40 -0.56 -0.95
CA ALA A 75 -7.11 -0.98 -1.45
C ALA A 75 -7.24 -2.38 -2.04
N ALA A 76 -6.82 -2.56 -3.29
CA ALA A 76 -6.70 -3.88 -3.89
C ALA A 76 -5.43 -4.54 -3.34
N TRP A 77 -5.62 -5.52 -2.45
CA TRP A 77 -4.49 -6.21 -1.84
C TRP A 77 -3.88 -7.22 -2.83
N PRO A 78 -2.57 -7.14 -3.13
CA PRO A 78 -1.94 -7.95 -4.18
C PRO A 78 -1.57 -9.37 -3.70
N GLY A 79 -2.45 -10.01 -2.94
CA GLY A 79 -2.17 -11.28 -2.30
C GLY A 79 -3.44 -12.03 -1.89
N ALA A 80 -3.33 -12.89 -0.88
CA ALA A 80 -4.41 -13.78 -0.49
C ALA A 80 -5.10 -13.33 0.80
N LEU A 81 -6.39 -13.67 0.89
CA LEU A 81 -7.17 -13.64 2.13
C LEU A 81 -7.55 -15.07 2.49
N THR A 82 -6.97 -15.62 3.56
CA THR A 82 -7.22 -16.98 4.04
C THR A 82 -7.38 -16.95 5.55
N GLU A 83 -8.43 -17.59 6.09
CA GLU A 83 -8.65 -17.71 7.54
C GLU A 83 -8.55 -16.37 8.30
N ASN A 84 -9.14 -15.30 7.75
CA ASN A 84 -9.10 -13.95 8.32
C ASN A 84 -7.67 -13.36 8.44
N ARG A 85 -6.75 -13.82 7.59
CA ARG A 85 -5.41 -13.30 7.43
C ARG A 85 -5.17 -12.83 6.02
N LEU A 86 -4.46 -11.72 5.91
CA LEU A 86 -4.12 -11.07 4.66
C LEU A 86 -2.62 -11.25 4.41
N SER A 87 -2.27 -12.03 3.39
CA SER A 87 -0.88 -12.37 3.09
C SER A 87 -0.43 -11.85 1.72
N TYR A 88 0.87 -11.62 1.58
CA TYR A 88 1.53 -11.27 0.33
C TYR A 88 2.79 -12.12 0.15
N ALA A 89 3.05 -12.53 -1.09
CA ALA A 89 4.09 -13.48 -1.49
C ALA A 89 3.98 -14.86 -0.80
N THR A 90 4.89 -15.78 -1.12
CA THR A 90 4.95 -17.12 -0.53
C THR A 90 5.88 -17.18 0.68
N THR A 91 5.64 -18.10 1.61
CA THR A 91 6.53 -18.32 2.76
C THR A 91 7.95 -18.61 2.29
N GLY A 92 8.93 -17.90 2.86
CA GLY A 92 10.34 -17.95 2.45
C GLY A 92 10.74 -16.88 1.44
N HIS A 93 9.79 -16.15 0.84
CA HIS A 93 10.09 -14.99 0.03
C HIS A 93 10.53 -13.80 0.91
N PRO A 94 11.54 -12.99 0.53
CA PRO A 94 11.99 -11.84 1.33
C PRO A 94 10.91 -10.80 1.60
N GLU A 95 9.93 -10.70 0.70
CA GLU A 95 8.80 -9.78 0.81
C GLU A 95 7.56 -10.39 1.48
N TYR A 96 7.66 -11.63 1.97
CA TYR A 96 6.53 -12.30 2.62
C TYR A 96 6.02 -11.48 3.80
N GLN A 97 4.72 -11.19 3.78
CA GLN A 97 4.02 -10.51 4.86
C GLN A 97 2.71 -11.23 5.14
N ASP A 98 2.30 -11.24 6.40
CA ASP A 98 1.09 -11.91 6.85
C ASP A 98 0.49 -11.17 8.05
N TYR A 99 -0.73 -10.66 7.88
CA TYR A 99 -1.40 -9.79 8.82
C TYR A 99 -2.74 -10.35 9.26
N GLY A 100 -3.13 -10.12 10.52
CA GLY A 100 -4.51 -10.28 10.94
C GLY A 100 -5.40 -9.19 10.34
N CYS A 101 -6.66 -9.54 10.03
CA CYS A 101 -7.63 -8.61 9.46
C CYS A 101 -8.35 -7.71 10.48
N ASP A 102 -7.87 -7.60 11.72
CA ASP A 102 -8.49 -6.75 12.74
C ASP A 102 -8.63 -5.30 12.26
N GLY A 103 -9.85 -4.76 12.36
CA GLY A 103 -10.20 -3.42 11.89
C GLY A 103 -10.25 -3.27 10.37
N LEU A 104 -10.16 -4.36 9.60
CA LEU A 104 -10.37 -4.37 8.16
C LEU A 104 -11.75 -4.92 7.81
N VAL A 105 -12.28 -4.51 6.66
CA VAL A 105 -13.46 -5.12 6.05
C VAL A 105 -13.02 -5.77 4.73
N PRO A 106 -12.45 -6.99 4.78
CA PRO A 106 -11.98 -7.65 3.57
C PRO A 106 -13.16 -8.21 2.78
N PHE A 107 -13.12 -8.05 1.46
CA PHE A 107 -14.09 -8.65 0.55
C PHE A 107 -13.38 -9.10 -0.71
N ARG A 108 -13.93 -10.14 -1.35
CA ARG A 108 -13.47 -10.61 -2.65
C ARG A 108 -14.39 -10.04 -3.73
N VAL A 109 -13.80 -9.54 -4.80
CA VAL A 109 -14.53 -9.12 -5.99
C VAL A 109 -14.45 -10.30 -6.96
N ASN A 110 -15.60 -10.84 -7.34
CA ASN A 110 -15.74 -11.96 -8.29
C ASN A 110 -15.78 -11.45 -9.73
#